data_AF-X0TFT0-F1
#
_entry.id   AF-X0TFT0-F1
#
_cell.length_a   1.000
_cell.length_b   1.000
_cell.length_c   1.000
_cell.angle_alpha   90.00
_cell.angle_beta   90.00
_cell.angle_gamma   90.00
#
_symmetry.space_group_name_H-M   'P 1'
#
loop_
_entity.id
_entity.type
_entity.pdbx_description
1 polymer ?
#
loop_
_entity_poly.entity_id
_entity_poly.type
_entity_poly.pdbx_seq_one_letter_code
_entity_poly.pdbx_strand_id
1 'polypeptide(L)' 'MAWHGGLKKRKKTGGKKRAYRSKRLHEQGNHPMETFLN' A
#
# COMPACT_ATOMS: atom_id res chain seq x y z
N MET A 1 2.27 8.96 2.22
CA MET A 1 2.99 7.73 1.84
C MET A 1 2.00 6.66 1.43
N ALA A 2 1.80 6.44 0.14
CA ALA A 2 1.01 5.30 -0.35
C ALA A 2 1.91 4.05 -0.39
N TRP A 3 1.36 2.87 -0.11
CA TRP A 3 2.06 1.59 -0.31
C TRP A 3 1.26 0.76 -1.30
N HIS A 4 1.85 0.39 -2.44
CA HIS A 4 1.12 -0.42 -3.44
C HIS A 4 1.11 -1.93 -3.10
N GLY A 5 2.04 -2.39 -2.25
CA GLY A 5 2.13 -3.79 -1.84
C GLY A 5 1.17 -4.22 -0.71
N GLY A 6 0.72 -5.47 -0.74
CA GLY A 6 -0.25 -6.06 0.19
C GLY A 6 0.29 -6.65 1.51
N LEU A 7 1.55 -6.39 1.87
CA LEU A 7 2.25 -7.05 2.99
C LEU A 7 1.48 -6.97 4.33
N LYS A 8 0.88 -5.81 4.63
CA LYS A 8 0.12 -5.55 5.86
C LYS A 8 -1.41 -5.65 5.67
N LYS A 9 -1.90 -5.95 4.46
CA LYS A 9 -3.35 -6.13 4.20
C LYS A 9 -3.85 -7.40 4.89
N ARG A 10 -5.12 -7.42 5.30
CA ARG A 10 -5.78 -8.62 5.87
C ARG A 10 -5.87 -9.74 4.83
N LYS A 11 -6.09 -10.97 5.29
CA LYS A 11 -6.41 -12.11 4.43
C LYS A 11 -7.79 -11.88 3.78
N LYS A 12 -8.09 -12.57 2.67
CA LYS A 12 -9.43 -12.54 2.06
C LYS A 12 -10.53 -13.00 3.03
N THR A 13 -10.20 -13.91 3.96
CA THR A 13 -11.07 -14.38 5.04
C THR A 13 -11.22 -13.40 6.21
N GLY A 14 -10.63 -12.20 6.15
CA GLY A 14 -10.66 -11.20 7.21
C GLY A 14 -9.64 -11.39 8.33
N GLY A 15 -8.99 -12.56 8.42
CA GLY A 15 -7.95 -12.83 9.42
C GLY A 15 -6.73 -11.92 9.29
N LYS A 16 -6.08 -11.62 10.42
CA LYS A 16 -4.84 -10.83 10.49
C LYS A 16 -3.71 -11.58 9.75
N LYS A 17 -2.98 -10.87 8.88
CA LYS A 17 -1.76 -11.37 8.24
C LYS A 17 -0.54 -10.94 9.07
N ARG A 18 0.35 -11.88 9.42
CA ARG A 18 1.65 -11.57 10.03
C ARG A 18 2.61 -11.14 8.91
N ALA A 19 3.14 -9.93 9.00
CA ALA A 19 4.20 -9.48 8.10
C ALA A 19 5.53 -10.15 8.53
N TYR A 20 6.24 -10.74 7.58
CA TYR A 20 7.53 -11.43 7.81
C TYR A 20 8.75 -10.52 7.61
N ARG A 21 8.54 -9.30 7.11
CA ARG A 21 9.58 -8.32 6.77
C ARG A 21 9.06 -6.89 6.91
N SER A 22 9.97 -5.93 6.80
CA SER A 22 9.66 -4.51 6.64
C SER A 22 9.30 -4.14 5.19
N LYS A 23 8.82 -2.91 5.00
CA LYS A 23 8.58 -2.29 3.68
C LYS A 23 9.92 -1.96 2.99
N ARG A 24 9.92 -1.97 1.66
CA ARG A 24 11.09 -1.61 0.82
C ARG A 24 10.82 -0.32 0.06
N LEU A 25 11.87 0.41 -0.33
CA LEU A 25 11.76 1.70 -1.01
C LEU A 25 10.91 1.63 -2.29
N HIS A 26 11.11 0.61 -3.12
CA HIS A 26 10.33 0.43 -4.35
C HIS A 26 8.84 0.12 -4.12
N GLU A 27 8.40 -0.17 -2.88
CA GLU A 27 6.97 -0.35 -2.56
C GLU A 27 6.23 0.97 -2.27
N GLN A 28 6.99 2.06 -2.10
CA GLN A 28 6.44 3.36 -1.80
C GLN A 28 5.83 3.95 -3.08
N GLY A 29 4.55 4.26 -3.01
CA GLY A 29 3.82 5.01 -4.02
C GLY A 29 3.71 6.48 -3.64
N ASN A 30 3.48 7.31 -4.65
CA ASN A 30 3.22 8.73 -4.50
C ASN A 30 1.73 9.02 -4.44
N HIS A 31 1.37 10.19 -3.93
CA HIS A 31 0.00 10.67 -3.98
C HIS A 31 -0.35 11.04 -5.43
N PRO A 32 -1.58 10.74 -5.89
CA PRO A 32 -2.03 11.17 -7.21
C PRO A 32 -2.08 12.70 -7.27
N MET A 33 -1.85 13.26 -8.47
CA MET A 33 -2.00 14.68 -8.73
C MET A 33 -3.34 14.88 -9.43
N GLU A 34 -4.23 15.67 -8.84
CA GLU A 34 -5.54 15.96 -9.38
C GLU A 34 -5.43 17.05 -10.45
N THR A 35 -6.05 16.82 -11.62
CA THR A 35 -6.04 17.78 -12.73
C THR A 35 -7.39 18.47 -12.80
N PHE A 36 -7.38 19.80 -12.94
CA PHE A 36 -8.60 20.62 -13.05
C PHE A 36 -8.67 21.22 -14.45
N LEU A 37 -9.85 21.17 -15.06
CA LEU A 37 -10.19 21.96 -16.24
C LEU A 37 -10.71 23.32 -15.78
N ASN A 38 -10.09 24.38 -16.30
CA ASN A 38 -10.62 25.75 -16.19
C ASN A 38 -11.74 25.97 -17.20
#